data_AF-A0AA40VL22-F1
#
_entry.id   AF-A0AA40VL22-F1
#
_cell.length_a   1.000
_cell.length_b   1.000
_cell.length_c   1.000
_cell.angle_alpha   90.00
_cell.angle_beta   90.00
_cell.angle_gamma   90.00
#
_symmetry.space_group_name_H-M   'P 1'
#
loop_
_entity.id
_entity.type
_entity.pdbx_description
1 polymer ?
#
loop_
_entity_poly.entity_id
_entity_poly.type
_entity_poly.pdbx_seq_one_letter_code
_entity_poly.pdbx_strand_id
1 'polypeptide(L)'
;MPSSGDRLDPVGSALRRAADWVCEAVAGSPTPAPVVLIDGRSGSGKSSLARTIAQDWPGPGTVQVLALDSLYPGWDGLASAGVMLRDDVLAPRSAGEPGRWRRWDWVHDVPAEEHRVDPGAALIVEGAGALTAGTAAHADIRVWLESPAASRRERALSRDGDGYRPHWDRWAVQERTHILENTPARRATHVFVVP
;
A
#
# COMPACT_ATOMS: atom_id res chain seq x y z
N MET A 1 -11.38 36.99 15.13
CA MET A 1 -12.28 35.90 14.70
C MET A 1 -11.45 34.93 13.88
N PRO A 2 -11.24 33.67 14.31
CA PRO A 2 -10.58 32.69 13.46
C PRO A 2 -11.55 32.28 12.35
N SER A 3 -11.03 32.12 11.14
CA SER A 3 -11.81 31.80 9.96
C SER A 3 -12.36 30.36 10.01
N SER A 4 -13.57 30.21 9.50
CA SER A 4 -14.38 28.99 9.48
C SER A 4 -13.89 27.91 8.50
N GLY A 5 -12.57 27.75 8.34
CA GLY A 5 -11.93 26.83 7.40
C GLY A 5 -11.49 25.49 8.00
N ASP A 6 -11.40 25.39 9.33
CA ASP A 6 -10.97 24.17 10.04
C ASP A 6 -12.15 23.20 10.24
N ARG A 7 -12.86 22.90 9.15
CA ARG A 7 -13.78 21.76 9.11
C ARG A 7 -12.93 20.52 9.37
N LEU A 8 -13.08 19.92 10.54
CA LEU A 8 -12.52 18.62 10.93
C LEU A 8 -12.38 17.72 9.69
N ASP A 9 -11.15 17.55 9.18
CA ASP A 9 -10.84 16.56 8.15
C ASP A 9 -10.63 15.22 8.87
N PRO A 10 -11.67 14.38 9.00
CA PRO A 10 -11.60 13.21 9.86
C PRO A 10 -10.75 12.12 9.20
N VAL A 11 -10.69 12.13 7.86
CA VAL A 11 -9.84 11.25 7.05
C VAL A 11 -8.38 11.63 7.25
N GLY A 12 -8.03 12.90 7.03
CA GLY A 12 -6.67 13.39 7.26
C GLY A 12 -6.20 13.16 8.69
N SER A 13 -7.07 13.40 9.67
CA SER A 13 -6.79 13.12 11.09
C SER A 13 -6.55 11.63 11.37
N ALA A 14 -7.34 10.73 10.75
CA ALA A 14 -7.15 9.29 10.91
C ALA A 14 -5.85 8.81 10.26
N LEU A 15 -5.55 9.29 9.05
CA LEU A 15 -4.30 8.97 8.34
C LEU A 15 -3.08 9.50 9.08
N ARG A 16 -3.17 10.71 9.66
CA ARG A 16 -2.09 11.27 10.48
C ARG A 16 -1.79 10.40 11.69
N ARG A 17 -2.81 10.00 12.46
CA ARG A 17 -2.62 9.08 13.60
C ARG A 17 -2.05 7.73 13.18
N ALA A 18 -2.46 7.22 12.03
CA ALA A 18 -1.88 5.99 11.48
C ALA A 18 -0.39 6.17 11.11
N ALA A 19 -0.02 7.31 10.51
CA ALA A 19 1.36 7.61 10.18
C ALA A 19 2.23 7.74 11.43
N ASP A 20 1.77 8.51 12.43
CA ASP A 20 2.47 8.68 13.71
C ASP A 20 2.73 7.32 14.36
N TRP A 21 1.71 6.46 14.44
CA TRP A 21 1.84 5.12 15.00
C TRP A 21 2.84 4.26 14.22
N VAL A 22 2.81 4.29 12.88
CA VAL A 22 3.75 3.51 12.06
C VAL A 22 5.18 4.02 12.26
N CYS A 23 5.40 5.34 12.28
CA CYS A 23 6.72 5.91 12.54
C CYS A 23 7.24 5.51 13.93
N GLU A 24 6.41 5.56 14.98
CA GLU A 24 6.79 5.06 16.30
C GLU A 24 7.16 3.57 16.27
N ALA A 25 6.38 2.73 15.58
CA ALA A 25 6.66 1.31 15.44
C ALA A 25 7.96 1.04 14.65
N VAL A 26 8.26 1.83 13.61
CA VAL A 26 9.52 1.77 12.85
C VAL A 26 10.69 2.17 13.75
N ALA A 27 10.58 3.26 14.51
CA ALA A 27 11.64 3.75 15.39
C ALA A 27 11.98 2.74 16.50
N GLY A 28 11.00 1.95 16.95
CA GLY A 28 11.19 0.87 17.91
C GLY A 28 11.62 -0.48 17.29
N SER A 29 11.71 -0.59 15.97
CA SER A 29 12.05 -1.84 15.30
C SER A 29 13.55 -2.16 15.43
N PRO A 30 13.94 -3.40 15.77
CA PRO A 30 15.33 -3.82 15.77
C PRO A 30 15.85 -4.12 14.35
N THR A 31 14.97 -4.18 13.34
CA THR A 31 15.33 -4.46 11.95
C THR A 31 15.97 -3.22 11.32
N PRO A 32 17.22 -3.29 10.82
CA PRO A 32 17.90 -2.12 10.24
C PRO A 32 17.22 -1.54 8.99
N ALA A 33 16.56 -2.38 8.21
CA ALA A 33 15.87 -2.03 6.97
C ALA A 33 14.43 -2.58 6.99
N PRO A 34 13.53 -2.00 7.79
CA PRO A 34 12.20 -2.56 8.01
C PRO A 34 11.33 -2.47 6.75
N VAL A 35 10.43 -3.43 6.61
CA VAL A 35 9.40 -3.49 5.57
C VAL A 35 8.04 -3.19 6.19
N VAL A 36 7.39 -2.16 5.64
CA VAL A 36 6.01 -1.77 5.97
C VAL A 36 5.11 -2.13 4.80
N LEU A 37 4.12 -2.99 5.04
CA LEU A 37 3.05 -3.26 4.07
C LEU A 37 1.79 -2.50 4.46
N ILE A 38 1.21 -1.76 3.52
CA ILE A 38 -0.03 -0.99 3.69
C ILE A 38 -1.05 -1.49 2.67
N ASP A 39 -2.04 -2.23 3.14
CA ASP A 39 -3.15 -2.74 2.33
C ASP A 39 -4.47 -2.10 2.76
N GLY A 40 -5.47 -2.22 1.91
CA GLY A 40 -6.75 -1.55 1.98
C GLY A 40 -7.33 -1.41 0.58
N ARG A 41 -8.65 -1.32 0.52
CA ARG A 41 -9.37 -1.21 -0.77
C ARG A 41 -9.09 0.13 -1.46
N SER A 42 -9.39 0.25 -2.74
CA SER A 42 -9.34 1.52 -3.48
C SER A 42 -10.16 2.59 -2.76
N GLY A 43 -9.57 3.78 -2.62
CA GLY A 43 -10.14 4.91 -1.90
C GLY A 43 -9.98 4.91 -0.37
N SER A 44 -9.22 3.97 0.21
CA SER A 44 -8.97 3.91 1.68
C SER A 44 -7.92 4.89 2.21
N GLY A 45 -7.12 5.50 1.33
CA GLY A 45 -6.08 6.47 1.72
C GLY A 45 -4.65 5.92 1.84
N LYS A 46 -4.40 4.68 1.41
CA LYS A 46 -3.08 4.02 1.45
C LYS A 46 -1.93 4.89 0.90
N SER A 47 -2.07 5.40 -0.33
CA SER A 47 -1.03 6.21 -0.96
C SER A 47 -0.76 7.52 -0.20
N SER A 48 -1.79 8.08 0.45
CA SER A 48 -1.61 9.24 1.33
C SER A 48 -0.87 8.88 2.61
N LEU A 49 -1.25 7.78 3.26
CA LEU A 49 -0.56 7.26 4.43
C LEU A 49 0.92 6.95 4.13
N ALA A 50 1.20 6.22 3.05
CA ALA A 50 2.55 5.87 2.62
C ALA A 50 3.41 7.13 2.38
N ARG A 51 2.84 8.16 1.74
CA ARG A 51 3.53 9.44 1.53
C ARG A 51 3.86 10.13 2.85
N THR A 52 2.91 10.20 3.79
CA THR A 52 3.14 10.83 5.10
C THR A 52 4.22 10.08 5.89
N ILE A 53 4.17 8.75 5.93
CA ILE A 53 5.21 7.93 6.59
C ILE A 53 6.58 8.16 5.94
N ALA A 54 6.64 8.22 4.60
CA ALA A 54 7.90 8.46 3.90
C ALA A 54 8.49 9.85 4.15
N GLN A 55 7.64 10.87 4.31
CA GLN A 55 8.04 12.23 4.67
C GLN A 55 8.55 12.32 6.11
N ASP A 56 7.88 11.61 7.02
CA ASP A 56 8.15 11.62 8.46
C ASP A 56 9.04 10.43 8.88
N TRP A 57 9.80 9.85 7.94
CA TRP A 57 10.53 8.60 8.18
C TRP A 57 11.56 8.76 9.30
N PRO A 58 11.48 7.96 10.38
CA PRO A 58 12.33 8.14 11.55
C PRO A 58 13.66 7.39 11.46
N GLY A 59 13.81 6.49 10.49
CA GLY A 59 15.02 5.70 10.29
C GLY A 59 16.10 6.44 9.51
N PRO A 60 17.34 5.91 9.49
CA PRO A 60 18.42 6.51 8.71
C PRO A 60 18.17 6.40 7.20
N GLY A 61 18.54 7.46 6.47
CA GLY A 61 18.45 7.50 5.01
C GLY A 61 17.03 7.67 4.46
N THR A 62 16.88 7.58 3.14
CA THR A 62 15.59 7.69 2.46
C THR A 62 14.93 6.31 2.36
N VAL A 63 13.68 6.21 2.78
CA VAL A 63 12.87 5.00 2.60
C VAL A 63 12.42 4.84 1.14
N GLN A 64 12.47 3.60 0.62
CA GLN A 64 11.96 3.28 -0.71
C GLN A 64 10.44 3.06 -0.64
N VAL A 65 9.70 3.55 -1.63
CA VAL A 65 8.23 3.37 -1.70
C VAL A 65 7.86 2.64 -2.98
N LEU A 66 7.12 1.54 -2.84
CA LEU A 66 6.58 0.74 -3.94
C LEU A 66 5.05 0.78 -3.92
N ALA A 67 4.45 1.47 -4.89
CA ALA A 67 3.01 1.43 -5.11
C ALA A 67 2.65 0.28 -6.04
N LEU A 68 1.80 -0.65 -5.61
CA LEU A 68 1.38 -1.80 -6.42
C LEU A 68 0.56 -1.40 -7.65
N ASP A 69 -0.02 -0.20 -7.66
CA ASP A 69 -0.65 0.39 -8.85
C ASP A 69 0.32 0.48 -10.04
N SER A 70 1.64 0.55 -9.77
CA SER A 70 2.68 0.48 -10.80
C SER A 70 3.06 -0.95 -11.19
N LEU A 71 2.67 -1.96 -10.41
CA LEU A 71 3.07 -3.37 -10.58
C LEU A 71 1.96 -4.24 -11.20
N TYR A 72 0.68 -3.89 -11.07
CA TYR A 72 -0.39 -4.75 -11.54
C TYR A 72 -0.29 -5.02 -13.05
N PRO A 73 -0.24 -6.29 -13.49
CA PRO A 73 -0.35 -6.62 -14.90
C PRO A 73 -1.79 -6.42 -15.39
N GLY A 74 -2.11 -5.18 -15.72
CA GLY A 74 -3.42 -4.76 -16.18
C GLY A 74 -4.51 -4.84 -15.12
N TRP A 75 -5.76 -4.70 -15.57
CA TRP A 75 -6.91 -4.61 -14.67
C TRP A 75 -7.30 -5.92 -13.98
N ASP A 76 -6.71 -7.07 -14.34
CA ASP A 76 -6.87 -8.37 -13.64
C ASP A 76 -5.65 -8.73 -12.77
N GLY A 77 -4.70 -7.80 -12.63
CA GLY A 77 -3.40 -8.08 -12.11
C GLY A 77 -3.29 -8.18 -10.58
N LEU A 78 -4.39 -8.04 -9.82
CA LEU A 78 -4.31 -7.89 -8.37
C LEU A 78 -3.63 -9.09 -7.70
N ALA A 79 -4.10 -10.31 -7.98
CA ALA A 79 -3.53 -11.52 -7.39
C ALA A 79 -2.08 -11.75 -7.88
N SER A 80 -1.83 -11.52 -9.17
CA SER A 80 -0.51 -11.66 -9.79
C SER A 80 0.51 -10.72 -9.17
N ALA A 81 0.14 -9.46 -8.90
CA ALA A 81 1.03 -8.50 -8.26
C ALA A 81 1.42 -8.91 -6.84
N GLY A 82 0.52 -9.55 -6.08
CA GLY A 82 0.85 -10.11 -4.77
C GLY A 82 1.90 -11.23 -4.85
N VAL A 83 1.84 -12.06 -5.91
CA VAL A 83 2.86 -13.10 -6.18
C VAL A 83 4.18 -12.49 -6.61
N MET A 84 4.17 -11.54 -7.56
CA MET A 84 5.36 -10.82 -8.03
C MET A 84 6.04 -10.06 -6.89
N LEU A 85 5.26 -9.36 -6.05
CA LEU A 85 5.78 -8.68 -4.87
C LEU A 85 6.52 -9.66 -3.94
N ARG A 86 5.97 -10.85 -3.71
CA ARG A 86 6.63 -11.87 -2.88
C ARG A 86 7.91 -12.37 -3.54
N ASP A 87 7.80 -12.89 -4.76
CA ASP A 87 8.86 -13.68 -5.40
C ASP A 87 10.00 -12.81 -5.93
N ASP A 88 9.68 -11.65 -6.49
CA ASP A 88 10.66 -10.81 -7.19
C ASP A 88 11.20 -9.69 -6.30
N VAL A 89 10.44 -9.25 -5.28
CA VAL A 89 10.84 -8.14 -4.41
C VAL A 89 11.16 -8.61 -2.99
N LEU A 90 10.19 -9.13 -2.25
CA LEU A 90 10.34 -9.32 -0.81
C LEU A 90 11.22 -10.51 -0.43
N ALA A 91 11.07 -11.66 -1.11
CA ALA A 91 11.87 -12.85 -0.82
C ALA A 91 13.37 -12.65 -1.14
N PRO A 92 13.77 -12.12 -2.32
CA PRO A 92 15.18 -11.80 -2.59
C PRO A 92 15.74 -10.81 -1.57
N ARG A 93 14.96 -9.78 -1.24
CA ARG A 93 15.36 -8.76 -0.27
C ARG A 93 15.60 -9.32 1.12
N SER A 94 14.78 -10.27 1.57
CA SER A 94 14.98 -10.98 2.83
C SER A 94 16.21 -11.89 2.83
N ALA A 95 16.70 -12.28 1.65
CA ALA A 95 17.96 -13.02 1.47
C ALA A 95 19.18 -12.11 1.29
N GLY A 96 19.03 -10.79 1.39
CA GLY A 96 20.12 -9.82 1.19
C GLY A 96 20.40 -9.49 -0.28
N GLU A 97 19.53 -9.92 -1.20
CA GLU A 97 19.66 -9.66 -2.63
C GLU A 97 18.70 -8.53 -3.08
N PRO A 98 19.05 -7.74 -4.12
CA PRO A 98 18.15 -6.72 -4.65
C PRO A 98 16.83 -7.30 -5.14
N GLY A 99 15.73 -6.75 -4.63
CA GLY A 99 14.40 -6.98 -5.20
C GLY A 99 14.28 -6.30 -6.57
N ARG A 100 13.48 -6.87 -7.46
CA ARG A 100 13.25 -6.38 -8.82
C ARG A 100 11.78 -6.38 -9.14
N TRP A 101 11.34 -5.37 -9.86
CA TRP A 101 9.96 -5.31 -10.35
C TRP A 101 9.90 -4.52 -11.64
N ARG A 102 8.89 -4.78 -12.47
CA ARG A 102 8.67 -4.02 -13.71
C ARG A 102 7.44 -3.17 -13.57
N ARG A 103 7.55 -1.92 -14.02
CA ARG A 103 6.37 -1.06 -14.10
C ARG A 103 5.42 -1.59 -15.17
N TRP A 104 4.12 -1.52 -14.92
CA TRP A 104 3.11 -1.72 -15.95
C TRP A 104 2.87 -0.42 -16.73
N ASP A 105 2.94 -0.50 -18.06
CA ASP A 105 2.46 0.57 -18.92
C ASP A 105 0.96 0.43 -19.13
N TRP A 106 0.19 1.20 -18.38
CA TRP A 106 -1.28 1.22 -18.46
C TRP A 106 -1.82 1.73 -19.80
N VAL A 107 -1.02 2.46 -20.59
CA VAL A 107 -1.44 2.96 -21.92
C VAL A 107 -1.31 1.87 -22.97
N HIS A 108 -0.22 1.10 -22.91
CA HIS A 108 0.08 0.07 -23.91
C HIS A 108 -0.28 -1.36 -23.45
N ASP A 109 -0.69 -1.52 -22.19
CA ASP A 109 -1.03 -2.79 -21.54
C ASP A 109 0.10 -3.83 -21.61
N VAL A 110 1.33 -3.39 -21.32
CA VAL A 110 2.54 -4.23 -21.37
C VAL A 110 3.51 -3.91 -20.22
N PRO A 111 4.41 -4.84 -19.86
CA PRO A 111 5.53 -4.53 -18.98
C PRO A 111 6.44 -3.44 -19.58
N ALA A 112 6.86 -2.49 -18.75
CA ALA A 112 7.78 -1.42 -19.07
C ALA A 112 9.15 -1.65 -18.42
N GLU A 113 9.83 -0.58 -17.99
CA GLU A 113 11.17 -0.66 -17.43
C GLU A 113 11.22 -1.39 -16.07
N GLU A 114 12.38 -2.00 -15.79
CA GLU A 114 12.68 -2.66 -14.52
C GLU A 114 13.25 -1.66 -13.51
N HIS A 115 12.78 -1.79 -12.27
CA HIS A 115 13.21 -1.05 -11.10
C HIS A 115 13.81 -2.03 -10.07
N ARG A 116 14.68 -1.51 -9.21
CA ARG A 116 15.31 -2.28 -8.13
C ARG A 116 14.93 -1.74 -6.77
N VAL A 117 14.88 -2.64 -5.80
CA VAL A 117 14.72 -2.32 -4.38
C VAL A 117 15.96 -2.80 -3.63
N ASP A 118 16.68 -1.86 -3.03
CA ASP A 118 17.89 -2.15 -2.25
C ASP A 118 17.55 -2.96 -0.98
N PRO A 119 18.24 -4.09 -0.70
CA PRO A 119 18.02 -4.88 0.51
C PRO A 119 18.46 -4.20 1.81
N GLY A 120 19.40 -3.25 1.74
CA GLY A 120 19.89 -2.48 2.87
C GLY A 120 19.03 -1.27 3.22
N ALA A 121 18.05 -0.90 2.39
CA ALA A 121 17.18 0.24 2.65
C ALA A 121 15.77 -0.19 3.07
N ALA A 122 15.15 0.59 3.94
CA ALA A 122 13.76 0.38 4.34
C ALA A 122 12.81 0.46 3.14
N LEU A 123 11.67 -0.22 3.24
CA LEU A 123 10.69 -0.32 2.16
C LEU A 123 9.28 -0.14 2.69
N ILE A 124 8.52 0.77 2.08
CA ILE A 124 7.07 0.86 2.22
C ILE A 124 6.45 0.32 0.94
N VAL A 125 5.56 -0.66 1.06
CA VAL A 125 4.75 -1.15 -0.06
C VAL A 125 3.30 -0.81 0.21
N GLU A 126 2.63 -0.18 -0.75
CA GLU A 126 1.23 0.19 -0.62
C GLU A 126 0.42 -0.27 -1.83
N GLY A 127 -0.77 -0.82 -1.60
CA GLY A 127 -1.63 -1.28 -2.68
C GLY A 127 -2.67 -2.29 -2.22
N ALA A 128 -3.75 -2.43 -3.00
CA ALA A 128 -4.73 -3.47 -2.76
C ALA A 128 -4.12 -4.84 -3.09
N GLY A 129 -4.15 -5.77 -2.14
CA GLY A 129 -3.52 -7.08 -2.35
C GLY A 129 -2.08 -7.20 -1.82
N ALA A 130 -1.58 -6.16 -1.14
CA ALA A 130 -0.24 -6.18 -0.55
C ALA A 130 -0.09 -7.19 0.60
N LEU A 131 -1.17 -7.54 1.31
CA LEU A 131 -1.17 -8.43 2.47
C LEU A 131 -1.71 -9.83 2.14
N THR A 132 -0.83 -10.69 1.65
CA THR A 132 -1.09 -12.13 1.50
C THR A 132 -0.37 -12.91 2.60
N ALA A 133 -0.59 -14.23 2.67
CA ALA A 133 0.19 -15.09 3.55
C ALA A 133 1.70 -15.01 3.25
N GLY A 134 2.05 -15.01 1.95
CA GLY A 134 3.42 -15.01 1.50
C GLY A 134 4.12 -13.67 1.76
N THR A 135 3.48 -12.54 1.45
CA THR A 135 4.08 -11.22 1.63
C THR A 135 4.19 -10.84 3.11
N ALA A 136 3.22 -11.22 3.94
CA ALA A 136 3.22 -10.94 5.38
C ALA A 136 4.41 -11.56 6.12
N ALA A 137 4.96 -12.68 5.62
CA ALA A 137 6.13 -13.34 6.19
C ALA A 137 7.44 -12.53 6.04
N HIS A 138 7.47 -11.55 5.13
CA HIS A 138 8.63 -10.71 4.85
C HIS A 138 8.45 -9.27 5.34
N ALA A 139 7.47 -9.01 6.20
CA ALA A 139 7.11 -7.68 6.66
C ALA A 139 7.14 -7.53 8.18
N ASP A 140 7.82 -6.50 8.65
CA ASP A 140 7.92 -6.14 10.07
C ASP A 140 6.61 -5.49 10.56
N ILE A 141 6.06 -4.59 9.74
CA ILE A 141 4.83 -3.84 10.05
C ILE A 141 3.82 -4.07 8.93
N ARG A 142 2.58 -4.42 9.31
CA ARG A 142 1.52 -4.79 8.38
C ARG A 142 0.26 -4.01 8.75
N VAL A 143 -0.13 -3.08 7.89
CA VAL A 143 -1.25 -2.18 8.12
C VAL A 143 -2.40 -2.53 7.19
N TRP A 144 -3.59 -2.69 7.77
CA TRP A 144 -4.83 -2.71 7.00
C TRP A 144 -5.61 -1.41 7.24
N LEU A 145 -5.96 -0.71 6.16
CA LEU A 145 -6.85 0.43 6.18
C LEU A 145 -8.28 -0.02 5.86
N GLU A 146 -9.11 -0.01 6.90
CA GLU A 146 -10.54 -0.26 6.81
C GLU A 146 -11.26 1.04 6.47
N SER A 147 -12.17 1.02 5.49
CA SER A 147 -12.95 2.22 5.12
C SER A 147 -14.34 1.84 4.63
N PRO A 148 -15.39 2.60 5.00
CA PRO A 148 -16.74 2.36 4.53
C PRO A 148 -16.84 2.35 3.00
N ALA A 149 -17.67 1.45 2.47
CA ALA A 149 -17.79 1.24 1.03
C ALA A 149 -18.29 2.49 0.26
N ALA A 150 -19.20 3.26 0.86
CA ALA A 150 -19.71 4.49 0.27
C ALA A 150 -18.62 5.56 0.18
N SER A 151 -17.97 5.88 1.30
CA SER A 151 -16.91 6.91 1.39
C SER A 151 -15.75 6.60 0.45
N ARG A 152 -15.28 5.35 0.39
CA ARG A 152 -14.13 5.00 -0.46
C ARG A 152 -14.46 5.07 -1.96
N ARG A 153 -15.70 4.72 -2.35
CA ARG A 153 -16.11 4.76 -3.77
C ARG A 153 -16.15 6.18 -4.28
N GLU A 154 -16.72 7.10 -3.50
CA GLU A 154 -16.72 8.52 -3.82
C GLU A 154 -15.29 9.04 -4.01
N ARG A 155 -14.39 8.78 -3.04
CA ARG A 155 -12.99 9.19 -3.12
C ARG A 155 -12.24 8.60 -4.32
N ALA A 156 -12.46 7.32 -4.60
CA ALA A 156 -11.77 6.66 -5.71
C ALA A 156 -12.24 7.21 -7.06
N LEU A 157 -13.54 7.43 -7.24
CA LEU A 157 -14.10 7.99 -8.47
C LEU A 157 -13.77 9.48 -8.65
N SER A 158 -13.65 10.24 -7.56
CA SER A 158 -13.22 11.65 -7.63
C SER A 158 -11.74 11.79 -7.99
N ARG A 159 -10.90 10.82 -7.60
CA ARG A 159 -9.46 10.82 -7.85
C ARG A 159 -9.11 10.33 -9.25
N ASP A 160 -9.60 9.15 -9.62
CA ASP A 160 -9.13 8.42 -10.82
C ASP A 160 -10.09 8.57 -12.02
N GLY A 161 -11.22 9.23 -11.82
CA GLY A 161 -12.10 9.72 -12.89
C GLY A 161 -12.57 8.65 -13.87
N ASP A 162 -12.63 9.04 -15.15
CA ASP A 162 -13.23 8.25 -16.24
C ASP A 162 -12.36 7.08 -16.70
N GLY A 163 -11.05 7.10 -16.42
CA GLY A 163 -10.16 5.97 -16.73
C GLY A 163 -10.39 4.76 -15.83
N TYR A 164 -10.75 4.99 -14.56
CA TYR A 164 -11.01 3.92 -13.60
C TYR A 164 -12.46 3.45 -13.58
N ARG A 165 -13.40 4.36 -13.85
CA ARG A 165 -14.85 4.09 -13.74
C ARG A 165 -15.34 2.85 -14.50
N PRO A 166 -14.89 2.56 -15.75
CA PRO A 166 -15.29 1.34 -16.47
C PRO A 166 -14.81 0.05 -15.80
N HIS A 167 -13.75 0.12 -14.99
CA HIS A 167 -13.11 -1.02 -14.37
C HIS A 167 -13.47 -1.20 -12.89
N TRP A 168 -14.26 -0.28 -12.31
CA TRP A 168 -14.62 -0.28 -10.89
C TRP A 168 -15.17 -1.63 -10.42
N ASP A 169 -16.20 -2.17 -11.09
CA ASP A 169 -16.85 -3.40 -10.65
C ASP A 169 -15.91 -4.61 -10.78
N ARG A 170 -15.14 -4.66 -11.88
CA ARG A 170 -14.11 -5.69 -12.12
C ARG A 170 -13.03 -5.67 -11.05
N TRP A 171 -12.54 -4.49 -10.68
CA TRP A 171 -11.55 -4.32 -9.63
C TRP A 171 -12.14 -4.70 -8.25
N ALA A 172 -13.36 -4.26 -7.97
CA ALA A 172 -14.05 -4.56 -6.72
C ALA A 172 -14.36 -6.07 -6.54
N VAL A 173 -14.47 -6.85 -7.62
CA VAL A 173 -14.49 -8.32 -7.55
C VAL A 173 -13.15 -8.84 -7.01
N GLN A 174 -12.04 -8.42 -7.59
CA GLN A 174 -10.71 -8.88 -7.18
C GLN A 174 -10.37 -8.50 -5.74
N GLU A 175 -10.71 -7.28 -5.31
CA GLU A 175 -10.56 -6.88 -3.90
C GLU A 175 -11.30 -7.82 -2.95
N ARG A 176 -12.54 -8.20 -3.31
CA ARG A 176 -13.35 -9.12 -2.49
C ARG A 176 -12.74 -10.51 -2.45
N THR A 177 -12.32 -11.04 -3.60
CA THR A 177 -11.62 -12.32 -3.69
C THR A 177 -10.37 -12.31 -2.81
N HIS A 178 -9.54 -11.28 -2.92
CA HIS A 178 -8.36 -11.10 -2.08
C HIS A 178 -8.71 -11.10 -0.59
N ILE A 179 -9.73 -10.35 -0.16
CA ILE A 179 -10.16 -10.31 1.24
C ILE A 179 -10.60 -11.69 1.74
N LEU A 180 -11.38 -12.43 0.93
CA LEU A 180 -11.88 -13.76 1.29
C LEU A 180 -10.74 -14.78 1.41
N GLU A 181 -9.82 -14.79 0.44
CA GLU A 181 -8.74 -15.80 0.37
C GLU A 181 -7.58 -15.49 1.31
N ASN A 182 -7.22 -14.22 1.46
CA ASN A 182 -6.02 -13.81 2.19
C ASN A 182 -6.32 -13.28 3.59
N THR A 183 -7.55 -12.86 3.89
CA THR A 183 -7.93 -12.30 5.19
C THR A 183 -6.97 -11.19 5.68
N PRO A 184 -6.69 -10.15 4.87
CA PRO A 184 -5.60 -9.19 5.10
C PRO A 184 -5.70 -8.49 6.47
N ALA A 185 -6.91 -8.14 6.92
CA ALA A 185 -7.13 -7.56 8.24
C ALA A 185 -6.68 -8.46 9.40
N ARG A 186 -6.76 -9.79 9.27
CA ARG A 186 -6.26 -10.75 10.27
C ARG A 186 -4.75 -10.93 10.21
N ARG A 187 -4.13 -10.58 9.08
CA ARG A 187 -2.67 -10.65 8.89
C ARG A 187 -1.96 -9.35 9.28
N ALA A 188 -2.70 -8.26 9.30
CA ALA A 188 -2.21 -6.97 9.75
C ALA A 188 -1.72 -7.05 11.21
N THR A 189 -0.59 -6.41 11.50
CA THR A 189 -0.20 -6.13 12.88
C THR A 189 -1.13 -5.08 13.47
N HIS A 190 -1.59 -4.11 12.67
CA HIS A 190 -2.52 -3.05 13.08
C HIS A 190 -3.57 -2.74 12.01
N VAL A 191 -4.79 -2.46 12.47
CA VAL A 191 -5.92 -2.04 11.63
C VAL A 191 -6.28 -0.60 11.99
N PHE A 192 -6.36 0.27 10.98
CA PHE A 192 -6.87 1.63 11.15
C PHE A 192 -8.20 1.78 10.42
N VAL A 193 -9.17 2.39 11.10
CA VAL A 193 -10.44 2.78 10.48
C VAL A 193 -10.32 4.20 9.96
N VAL A 194 -10.53 4.37 8.66
CA VAL A 194 -10.56 5.66 7.97
C VAL A 194 -12.00 5.93 7.53
N PRO A 195 -12.65 6.99 8.04
CA PRO A 195 -14.08 7.25 7.81
C PRO A 195 -14.46 7.57 6.35
#